data_AF-A0A3C1KQ03-F1
#
_entry.id   AF-A0A3C1KQ03-F1
#
_cell.length_a   1.000
_cell.length_b   1.000
_cell.length_c   1.000
_cell.angle_alpha   90.00
_cell.angle_beta   90.00
_cell.angle_gamma   90.00
#
_symmetry.space_group_name_H-M   'P 1'
#
loop_
_entity.id
_entity.type
_entity.pdbx_description
1 polymer ?
#
loop_
_entity_poly.entity_id
_entity_poly.type
_entity_poly.pdbx_seq_one_letter_code
_entity_poly.pdbx_strand_id
1 'polypeptide(L)'
;MSDKLIVVSSDCHAGLHIADYKPYVESKYHDIMDTAVPVQIEITDKAEQSFLIKEINDAWREPIKKQLTGAWDYDERIAMLEQDGIAAEVIFPDGITEMNTPPFGAGLGLSPRNAVPELQWAGAMAHNRWLAEFCANDPAR
;
A
#
# COMPACT_ATOMS: atom_id res chain seq x y z
N MET A 1 -4.68 -19.02 35.43
CA MET A 1 -5.43 -18.17 34.46
C MET A 1 -4.40 -17.62 33.50
N SER A 2 -4.68 -17.59 32.20
CA SER A 2 -3.81 -16.89 31.23
C SER A 2 -4.11 -15.39 31.28
N ASP A 3 -3.09 -14.56 31.23
CA ASP A 3 -3.25 -13.12 31.09
C ASP A 3 -3.86 -12.79 29.72
N LYS A 4 -4.80 -11.85 29.69
CA LYS A 4 -5.36 -11.32 28.44
C LYS A 4 -4.60 -10.05 28.08
N LEU A 5 -3.79 -10.13 27.03
CA LEU A 5 -3.05 -8.98 26.50
C LEU A 5 -3.85 -8.38 25.34
N ILE A 6 -3.85 -7.04 25.28
CA ILE A 6 -4.30 -6.30 24.11
C ILE A 6 -3.03 -5.88 23.36
N VAL A 7 -2.97 -6.22 22.07
CA VAL A 7 -1.87 -5.83 21.19
C VAL A 7 -2.36 -4.74 20.24
N VAL A 8 -1.62 -3.64 20.19
CA VAL A 8 -1.82 -2.55 19.24
C VAL A 8 -0.61 -2.51 18.33
N SER A 9 -0.82 -2.61 17.02
CA SER A 9 0.27 -2.45 16.06
C SER A 9 0.52 -0.97 15.82
N SER A 10 1.70 -0.48 16.17
CA SER A 10 2.06 0.93 15.93
C SER A 10 2.54 1.20 14.50
N ASP A 11 2.74 0.15 13.70
CA ASP A 11 3.31 0.26 12.36
C ASP A 11 2.82 -0.87 11.46
N CYS A 12 1.91 -0.55 10.55
CA CYS A 12 1.47 -1.40 9.46
C CYS A 12 1.41 -0.58 8.17
N HIS A 13 1.36 -1.28 7.05
CA HIS A 13 1.24 -0.64 5.74
C HIS A 13 0.00 -1.12 5.00
N ALA A 14 -0.54 -0.25 4.14
CA ALA A 14 -1.61 -0.56 3.21
C ALA A 14 -1.52 0.34 1.98
N GLY A 15 -2.06 -0.11 0.87
CA GLY A 15 -2.09 0.63 -0.38
C GLY A 15 -2.75 -0.17 -1.49
N LEU A 16 -3.37 0.52 -2.44
CA LEU A 16 -3.76 -0.06 -3.72
C LEU A 16 -2.54 -0.28 -4.62
N HIS A 17 -2.67 -1.15 -5.62
CA HIS A 17 -1.77 -1.09 -6.76
C HIS A 17 -1.86 0.28 -7.44
N ILE A 18 -0.73 0.76 -7.95
CA ILE A 18 -0.61 2.14 -8.46
C ILE A 18 -1.69 2.50 -9.52
N ALA A 19 -2.12 1.55 -10.34
CA ALA A 19 -3.14 1.73 -11.37
C ALA A 19 -4.56 1.93 -10.79
N ASP A 20 -4.83 1.31 -9.65
CA ASP A 20 -6.16 1.31 -9.03
C ASP A 20 -6.44 2.61 -8.26
N TYR A 21 -5.45 3.48 -8.10
CA TYR A 21 -5.64 4.83 -7.55
C TYR A 21 -6.38 5.78 -8.49
N LYS A 22 -6.60 5.43 -9.78
CA LYS A 22 -7.18 6.34 -10.78
C LYS A 22 -8.50 6.99 -10.33
N PRO A 23 -9.45 6.26 -9.71
CA PRO A 23 -10.70 6.84 -9.21
C PRO A 23 -10.49 7.88 -8.09
N TYR A 24 -9.38 7.81 -7.36
CA TYR A 24 -9.04 8.70 -6.24
C TYR A 24 -8.19 9.90 -6.66
N VAL A 25 -7.66 9.90 -7.88
CA VAL A 25 -6.87 10.99 -8.47
C VAL A 25 -7.79 11.94 -9.23
N GLU A 26 -7.54 13.25 -9.13
CA GLU A 26 -8.25 14.25 -9.91
C GLU A 26 -8.09 14.01 -11.42
N SER A 27 -9.19 14.12 -12.17
CA SER A 27 -9.24 13.77 -13.60
C SER A 27 -8.19 14.48 -14.46
N LYS A 28 -7.78 15.71 -14.09
CA LYS A 28 -6.71 16.45 -14.79
C LYS A 28 -5.35 15.75 -14.81
N TYR A 29 -5.12 14.76 -13.95
CA TYR A 29 -3.86 13.99 -13.90
C TYR A 29 -4.00 12.57 -14.47
N HIS A 30 -5.19 12.16 -14.93
CA HIS A 30 -5.42 10.80 -15.42
C HIS A 30 -4.55 10.45 -16.62
N ASP A 31 -4.39 11.37 -17.58
CA ASP A 31 -3.54 11.16 -18.76
C ASP A 31 -2.07 10.96 -18.39
N ILE A 32 -1.61 11.69 -17.37
CA ILE A 32 -0.24 11.54 -16.83
C ILE A 32 -0.10 10.16 -16.19
N MET A 33 -1.11 9.73 -15.44
CA MET A 33 -1.10 8.43 -14.77
C MET A 33 -1.08 7.29 -15.80
N ASP A 34 -1.92 7.36 -16.84
CA ASP A 34 -1.96 6.37 -17.93
C ASP A 34 -0.62 6.23 -18.66
N THR A 35 0.15 7.31 -18.72
CA THR A 35 1.48 7.32 -19.32
C THR A 35 2.57 6.82 -18.36
N ALA A 36 2.53 7.26 -17.09
CA ALA A 36 3.61 7.05 -16.13
C ALA A 36 3.53 5.70 -15.40
N VAL A 37 2.33 5.19 -15.13
CA VAL A 37 2.12 3.95 -14.37
C VAL A 37 2.80 2.74 -15.02
N PRO A 38 2.62 2.46 -16.32
CA PRO A 38 3.28 1.31 -16.96
C PRO A 38 4.81 1.38 -16.85
N VAL A 39 5.37 2.58 -16.98
CA VAL A 39 6.82 2.83 -16.86
C VAL A 39 7.30 2.58 -15.43
N GLN A 40 6.54 3.04 -14.43
CA GLN A 40 6.87 2.83 -13.02
C GLN A 40 6.84 1.34 -12.64
N ILE A 41 5.84 0.59 -13.11
CA ILE A 41 5.74 -0.86 -12.91
C ILE A 41 6.98 -1.54 -13.50
N GLU A 42 7.32 -1.23 -14.76
CA GLU A 42 8.48 -1.82 -15.44
C GLU A 42 9.80 -1.51 -14.72
N ILE A 43 9.99 -0.27 -14.25
CA ILE A 43 11.18 0.12 -13.47
C ILE A 43 11.26 -0.67 -12.16
N THR A 44 10.13 -0.84 -11.48
CA THR A 44 10.06 -1.55 -10.20
C THR A 44 10.33 -3.04 -10.39
N ASP A 45 9.75 -3.66 -11.40
CA ASP A 45 10.01 -5.07 -11.76
C ASP A 45 11.50 -5.31 -12.08
N LYS A 46 12.11 -4.42 -12.87
CA LYS A 46 13.54 -4.48 -13.20
C LYS A 46 14.41 -4.30 -11.96
N ALA A 47 14.03 -3.39 -11.06
CA ALA A 47 14.74 -3.20 -9.81
C ALA A 47 14.67 -4.47 -8.94
N GLU A 48 13.50 -5.09 -8.78
CA GLU A 48 13.33 -6.33 -8.01
C GLU A 48 14.21 -7.46 -8.54
N GLN A 49 14.28 -7.62 -9.87
CA GLN A 49 15.16 -8.61 -10.52
C GLN A 49 16.64 -8.37 -10.23
N SER A 50 17.05 -7.11 -10.11
CA SER A 50 18.45 -6.71 -9.92
C SER A 50 18.97 -6.96 -8.50
N PHE A 51 18.08 -7.11 -7.51
CA PHE A 51 18.46 -7.20 -6.10
C PHE A 51 18.81 -8.61 -5.60
N LEU A 52 18.82 -9.65 -6.44
CA LEU A 52 19.08 -11.07 -6.06
C LEU A 52 18.16 -11.61 -4.94
N ILE A 53 17.08 -10.90 -4.62
CA ILE A 53 16.10 -11.29 -3.59
C ILE A 53 14.83 -11.82 -4.25
N LYS A 54 14.68 -11.73 -5.58
CA LYS A 54 13.45 -12.14 -6.27
C LYS A 54 13.02 -13.57 -5.95
N GLU A 55 13.94 -14.54 -5.99
CA GLU A 55 13.64 -15.94 -5.67
C GLU A 55 13.19 -16.12 -4.21
N ILE A 56 13.78 -15.34 -3.28
CA ILE A 56 13.41 -15.34 -1.86
C ILE A 56 12.02 -14.73 -1.68
N ASN A 57 11.75 -13.59 -2.32
CA ASN A 57 10.45 -12.93 -2.29
C ASN A 57 9.37 -13.81 -2.90
N ASP A 58 9.63 -14.42 -4.06
CA ASP A 58 8.67 -15.30 -4.73
C ASP A 58 8.34 -16.53 -3.87
N ALA A 59 9.36 -17.14 -3.23
CA ALA A 59 9.15 -18.25 -2.31
C ALA A 59 8.42 -17.84 -1.02
N TRP A 60 8.66 -16.63 -0.51
CA TRP A 60 7.96 -16.08 0.63
C TRP A 60 6.50 -15.74 0.30
N ARG A 61 6.22 -15.18 -0.88
CA ARG A 61 4.87 -14.82 -1.34
C ARG A 61 4.00 -16.03 -1.62
N GLU A 62 4.57 -17.11 -2.17
CA GLU A 62 3.81 -18.29 -2.63
C GLU A 62 2.76 -18.79 -1.63
N PRO A 63 3.10 -19.07 -0.35
CA PRO A 63 2.14 -19.63 0.60
C PRO A 63 1.13 -18.61 1.14
N ILE A 64 1.35 -17.29 0.92
CA ILE A 64 0.59 -16.21 1.55
C ILE A 64 -0.10 -15.26 0.55
N LYS A 65 -0.21 -15.65 -0.72
CA LYS A 65 -0.79 -14.78 -1.78
C LYS A 65 -2.15 -14.19 -1.42
N LYS A 66 -2.98 -14.93 -0.70
CA LYS A 66 -4.28 -14.45 -0.24
C LYS A 66 -4.08 -13.37 0.84
N GLN A 67 -3.31 -13.67 1.87
CA GLN A 67 -3.01 -12.76 2.98
C GLN A 67 -2.39 -11.44 2.51
N LEU A 68 -1.54 -11.49 1.49
CA LEU A 68 -0.95 -10.28 0.89
C LEU A 68 -2.00 -9.30 0.38
N THR A 69 -3.20 -9.77 -0.01
CA THR A 69 -4.28 -8.87 -0.42
C THR A 69 -4.80 -8.02 0.73
N GLY A 70 -4.54 -8.36 2.00
CA GLY A 70 -4.87 -7.53 3.18
C GLY A 70 -4.23 -6.13 3.18
N ALA A 71 -3.33 -5.85 2.25
CA ALA A 71 -2.83 -4.50 1.98
C ALA A 71 -3.86 -3.60 1.27
N TRP A 72 -4.86 -4.16 0.58
CA TRP A 72 -5.93 -3.40 -0.11
C TRP A 72 -7.34 -3.97 0.04
N ASP A 73 -7.46 -5.21 0.47
CA ASP A 73 -8.71 -5.91 0.77
C ASP A 73 -8.96 -5.87 2.28
N TYR A 74 -10.03 -5.21 2.69
CA TYR A 74 -10.35 -5.00 4.09
C TYR A 74 -10.75 -6.31 4.79
N ASP A 75 -11.49 -7.19 4.11
CA ASP A 75 -11.98 -8.43 4.73
C ASP A 75 -10.82 -9.38 5.03
N GLU A 76 -9.84 -9.45 4.11
CA GLU A 76 -8.62 -10.23 4.35
C GLU A 76 -7.76 -9.62 5.45
N ARG A 77 -7.64 -8.28 5.49
CA ARG A 77 -6.89 -7.59 6.54
C ARG A 77 -7.41 -7.92 7.92
N ILE A 78 -8.73 -7.84 8.12
CA ILE A 78 -9.34 -8.16 9.41
C ILE A 78 -9.11 -9.63 9.78
N ALA A 79 -9.25 -10.55 8.83
CA ALA A 79 -8.97 -11.96 9.08
C ALA A 79 -7.54 -12.20 9.58
N MET A 80 -6.55 -11.50 9.01
CA MET A 80 -5.16 -11.57 9.47
C MET A 80 -4.96 -10.95 10.85
N LEU A 81 -5.48 -9.75 11.09
CA LEU A 81 -5.33 -9.06 12.38
C LEU A 81 -5.99 -9.85 13.51
N GLU A 82 -7.14 -10.47 13.26
CA GLU A 82 -7.81 -11.36 14.22
C GLU A 82 -7.00 -12.62 14.51
N GLN A 83 -6.41 -13.23 13.48
CA GLN A 83 -5.54 -14.40 13.62
C GLN A 83 -4.29 -14.08 14.46
N ASP A 84 -3.73 -12.88 14.29
CA ASP A 84 -2.54 -12.41 15.00
C ASP A 84 -2.85 -11.81 16.39
N GLY A 85 -4.14 -11.63 16.73
CA GLY A 85 -4.58 -11.06 18.00
C GLY A 85 -4.36 -9.56 18.13
N ILE A 86 -4.35 -8.83 17.01
CA ILE A 86 -4.18 -7.38 16.94
C ILE A 86 -5.53 -6.69 17.07
N ALA A 87 -5.67 -5.86 18.11
CA ALA A 87 -6.90 -5.17 18.45
C ALA A 87 -7.06 -3.83 17.72
N ALA A 88 -5.95 -3.14 17.43
CA ALA A 88 -5.91 -1.84 16.77
C ALA A 88 -4.58 -1.65 16.04
N GLU A 89 -4.53 -0.75 15.07
CA GLU A 89 -3.35 -0.53 14.25
C GLU A 89 -3.20 0.92 13.75
N VAL A 90 -1.97 1.30 13.42
CA VAL A 90 -1.67 2.52 12.67
C VAL A 90 -1.21 2.13 11.28
N ILE A 91 -1.86 2.70 10.26
CA ILE A 91 -1.62 2.35 8.85
C ILE A 91 -0.86 3.49 8.15
N PHE A 92 0.28 3.14 7.55
CA PHE A 92 1.09 4.01 6.71
C PHE A 92 0.99 3.61 5.23
N PRO A 93 1.31 4.52 4.28
CA PRO A 93 1.46 4.15 2.88
C PRO A 93 2.54 3.09 2.71
N ASP A 94 2.30 2.13 1.82
CA ASP A 94 3.31 1.16 1.37
C ASP A 94 4.01 1.65 0.09
N GLY A 95 4.85 0.80 -0.46
CA GLY A 95 5.28 0.86 -1.85
C GLY A 95 6.36 -0.13 -2.23
N ILE A 96 6.75 -1.03 -1.33
CA ILE A 96 7.88 -1.95 -1.56
C ILE A 96 7.39 -3.39 -1.64
N THR A 97 6.42 -3.78 -0.80
CA THR A 97 6.08 -5.19 -0.60
C THR A 97 5.33 -5.79 -1.80
N GLU A 98 4.26 -5.12 -2.27
CA GLU A 98 3.38 -5.66 -3.33
C GLU A 98 3.07 -4.62 -4.42
N MET A 99 4.01 -3.74 -4.75
CA MET A 99 3.82 -2.66 -5.73
C MET A 99 2.59 -1.77 -5.44
N ASN A 100 2.19 -1.74 -4.18
CA ASN A 100 1.00 -1.11 -3.63
C ASN A 100 1.26 0.35 -3.23
N THR A 101 1.89 1.10 -4.13
CA THR A 101 2.35 2.48 -3.88
C THR A 101 1.40 3.53 -4.45
N PRO A 102 1.13 4.63 -3.73
CA PRO A 102 0.49 5.82 -4.29
C PRO A 102 1.25 6.37 -5.52
N PRO A 103 0.54 7.00 -6.49
CA PRO A 103 1.17 7.55 -7.68
C PRO A 103 2.06 8.76 -7.36
N PHE A 104 2.83 9.19 -8.37
CA PHE A 104 3.61 10.44 -8.36
C PHE A 104 4.65 10.58 -7.22
N GLY A 105 5.16 9.45 -6.73
CA GLY A 105 6.16 9.43 -5.66
C GLY A 105 5.60 9.79 -4.28
N ALA A 106 4.31 9.56 -4.06
CA ALA A 106 3.61 9.85 -2.81
C ALA A 106 3.57 8.68 -1.80
N GLY A 107 4.28 7.60 -2.08
CA GLY A 107 4.38 6.43 -1.19
C GLY A 107 5.39 6.60 -0.04
N LEU A 108 5.80 5.47 0.52
CA LEU A 108 6.71 5.42 1.67
C LEU A 108 7.94 6.32 1.50
N GLY A 109 8.19 7.18 2.49
CA GLY A 109 9.32 8.11 2.53
C GLY A 109 9.06 9.48 1.89
N LEU A 110 8.01 9.62 1.04
CA LEU A 110 7.54 10.90 0.47
C LEU A 110 8.68 11.86 0.06
N SER A 111 9.68 11.34 -0.67
CA SER A 111 10.90 12.10 -0.95
C SER A 111 10.59 13.29 -1.88
N PRO A 112 10.97 14.54 -1.52
CA PRO A 112 10.76 15.70 -2.38
C PRO A 112 11.80 15.80 -3.52
N ARG A 113 12.83 14.95 -3.52
CA ARG A 113 13.88 14.97 -4.55
C ARG A 113 13.30 14.60 -5.91
N ASN A 114 13.45 15.49 -6.88
CA ASN A 114 12.95 15.36 -8.26
C ASN A 114 11.43 15.20 -8.36
N ALA A 115 10.69 15.49 -7.29
CA ALA A 115 9.23 15.46 -7.32
C ALA A 115 8.70 16.73 -7.99
N VAL A 116 7.61 16.59 -8.76
CA VAL A 116 6.76 17.72 -9.12
C VAL A 116 5.78 17.92 -7.96
N PRO A 117 5.88 19.01 -7.17
CA PRO A 117 5.14 19.12 -5.91
C PRO A 117 3.63 18.96 -6.07
N GLU A 118 3.06 19.52 -7.14
CA GLU A 118 1.63 19.40 -7.44
C GLU A 118 1.21 17.94 -7.69
N LEU A 119 2.01 17.16 -8.41
CA LEU A 119 1.71 15.75 -8.68
C LEU A 119 1.88 14.90 -7.42
N GLN A 120 2.96 15.11 -6.66
CA GLN A 120 3.17 14.37 -5.41
C GLN A 120 2.05 14.66 -4.40
N TRP A 121 1.59 15.90 -4.33
CA TRP A 121 0.41 16.26 -3.53
C TRP A 121 -0.85 15.54 -4.02
N ALA A 122 -1.09 15.48 -5.32
CA ALA A 122 -2.23 14.74 -5.88
C ALA A 122 -2.17 13.24 -5.53
N GLY A 123 -0.98 12.64 -5.57
CA GLY A 123 -0.78 11.24 -5.15
C GLY A 123 -1.05 11.02 -3.67
N ALA A 124 -0.59 11.93 -2.81
CA ALA A 124 -0.84 11.85 -1.37
C ALA A 124 -2.34 12.03 -1.05
N MET A 125 -3.00 12.95 -1.74
CA MET A 125 -4.45 13.14 -1.62
C MET A 125 -5.23 11.92 -2.10
N ALA A 126 -4.82 11.28 -3.19
CA ALA A 126 -5.43 10.05 -3.66
C ALA A 126 -5.30 8.92 -2.63
N HIS A 127 -4.13 8.75 -2.02
CA HIS A 127 -3.93 7.79 -0.94
C HIS A 127 -4.82 8.08 0.27
N ASN A 128 -4.88 9.34 0.71
CA ASN A 128 -5.71 9.73 1.86
C ASN A 128 -7.20 9.47 1.61
N ARG A 129 -7.71 9.73 0.39
CA ARG A 129 -9.10 9.45 0.02
C ARG A 129 -9.39 7.95 0.11
N TRP A 130 -8.54 7.13 -0.50
CA TRP A 130 -8.68 5.68 -0.45
C TRP A 130 -8.57 5.14 0.98
N LEU A 131 -7.55 5.56 1.74
CA LEU A 131 -7.34 5.10 3.11
C LEU A 131 -8.50 5.48 4.02
N ALA A 132 -9.11 6.65 3.81
CA ALA A 132 -10.32 7.04 4.54
C ALA A 132 -11.50 6.09 4.26
N GLU A 133 -11.71 5.68 3.00
CA GLU A 133 -12.72 4.67 2.65
C GLU A 133 -12.37 3.29 3.22
N PHE A 134 -11.09 2.92 3.20
CA PHE A 134 -10.60 1.67 3.75
C PHE A 134 -10.87 1.58 5.26
N CYS A 135 -10.53 2.62 6.03
CA CYS A 135 -10.81 2.69 7.47
C CYS A 135 -12.29 2.86 7.80
N ALA A 136 -13.13 3.31 6.86
CA ALA A 136 -14.56 3.48 7.09
C ALA A 136 -15.32 2.15 7.27
N ASN A 137 -14.70 1.01 6.93
CA ASN A 137 -15.29 -0.31 7.16
C ASN A 137 -15.42 -0.65 8.66
N ASP A 138 -14.51 -0.17 9.51
CA ASP A 138 -14.61 -0.25 10.99
C ASP A 138 -13.93 0.97 11.63
N PRO A 139 -14.64 2.09 11.79
CA PRO A 139 -14.07 3.33 12.31
C PRO A 139 -13.76 3.28 13.82
N ALA A 140 -14.11 2.19 14.52
CA ALA A 140 -13.87 2.04 15.96
C ALA A 140 -12.56 1.32 16.28
N ARG A 141 -11.97 0.62 15.29
CA ARG A 141 -10.69 -0.08 15.39
C ARG A 141 -9.50 0.87 15.34
#